data_AF-A0A1Y2LG59-F1
#
_entry.id   AF-A0A1Y2LG59-F1
#
_cell.length_a   1.000
_cell.length_b   1.000
_cell.length_c   1.000
_cell.angle_alpha   90.00
_cell.angle_beta   90.00
_cell.angle_gamma   90.00
#
_symmetry.space_group_name_H-M   'P 1'
#
loop_
_entity.id
_entity.type
_entity.pdbx_description
1 polymer ?
#
loop_
_entity_poly.entity_id
_entity_poly.type
_entity_poly.pdbx_seq_one_letter_code
_entity_poly.pdbx_strand_id
1 'polypeptide(L)'
;MKGDEFHYICEERGLIIYDNKTNNIDELLYWIFQNISFEMALDYEFKNRKKGQDSRKILFSNQLEILQKISEKWKFKRQEEINGILKFNPFK
;
A
#
# COMPACT_ATOMS: atom_id res chain seq x y z
N MET A 1 28.94 15.36 -5.44
CA MET A 1 27.63 15.31 -6.14
C MET A 1 26.58 15.08 -5.06
N LYS A 2 25.63 16.01 -4.88
CA LYS A 2 24.42 15.72 -4.07
C LYS A 2 23.73 14.55 -4.77
N GLY A 3 23.63 13.40 -4.13
CA GLY A 3 22.90 12.26 -4.71
C GLY A 3 21.46 12.69 -4.95
N ASP A 4 20.91 12.35 -6.12
CA ASP A 4 19.54 12.71 -6.49
C ASP A 4 18.58 12.01 -5.51
N GLU A 5 17.99 12.80 -4.61
CA GLU A 5 16.95 12.36 -3.68
C GLU A 5 15.63 12.22 -4.47
N PHE A 6 14.96 11.09 -4.32
CA PHE A 6 13.65 10.89 -4.89
C PHE A 6 12.59 11.49 -3.96
N HIS A 7 11.68 12.23 -4.56
CA HIS A 7 10.48 12.75 -3.90
C HIS A 7 9.26 11.99 -4.42
N TYR A 8 8.47 11.45 -3.50
CA TYR A 8 7.18 10.85 -3.79
C TYR A 8 6.09 11.66 -3.09
N ILE A 9 5.45 12.52 -3.89
CA ILE A 9 4.52 13.54 -3.41
C ILE A 9 3.10 13.15 -3.82
N CYS A 10 2.18 13.20 -2.86
CA CYS A 10 0.75 13.22 -3.14
C CYS A 10 0.21 14.61 -2.85
N GLU A 11 -0.41 15.21 -3.86
CA GLU A 11 -1.08 16.49 -3.77
C GLU A 11 -2.54 16.32 -4.16
N GLU A 12 -3.44 16.78 -3.30
CA GLU A 12 -4.86 16.80 -3.59
C GLU A 12 -5.37 18.25 -3.53
N ARG A 13 -5.86 18.76 -4.67
CA ARG A 13 -6.48 20.11 -4.77
C ARG A 13 -5.58 21.25 -4.27
N GLY A 14 -4.27 21.21 -4.57
CA GLY A 14 -3.32 22.22 -4.11
C GLY A 14 -2.74 21.95 -2.72
N LEU A 15 -3.14 20.87 -2.04
CA LEU A 15 -2.66 20.52 -0.71
C LEU A 15 -1.78 19.27 -0.78
N ILE A 16 -0.53 19.40 -0.33
CA ILE A 16 0.38 18.28 -0.16
C ILE A 16 -0.12 17.42 1.01
N ILE A 17 -0.53 16.20 0.71
CA ILE A 17 -0.95 15.19 1.68
C ILE A 17 0.28 14.51 2.28
N TYR A 18 1.28 14.22 1.46
CA TYR A 18 2.60 13.75 1.89
C TYR A 18 3.69 14.10 0.88
N ASP A 19 4.92 14.26 1.38
CA ASP A 19 6.17 14.42 0.62
C ASP A 19 7.20 13.45 1.21
N ASN A 20 7.18 12.21 0.72
CA ASN A 20 8.10 11.17 1.17
C ASN A 20 9.40 11.27 0.38
N LYS A 21 10.55 11.16 1.07
CA LYS A 21 11.87 11.34 0.48
C LYS A 21 12.75 10.13 0.72
N THR A 22 13.49 9.71 -0.30
CA THR A 22 14.42 8.59 -0.19
C THR A 22 15.52 8.68 -1.23
N ASN A 23 16.71 8.19 -0.90
CA ASN A 23 17.77 7.94 -1.87
C ASN A 23 17.82 6.48 -2.34
N ASN A 24 16.91 5.64 -1.83
CA ASN A 24 16.84 4.21 -2.15
C ASN A 24 15.74 3.95 -3.18
N ILE A 25 16.13 3.49 -4.37
CA ILE A 25 15.21 3.16 -5.45
C ILE A 25 14.23 2.03 -5.10
N ASP A 26 14.64 1.04 -4.29
CA ASP A 26 13.76 -0.05 -3.85
C ASP A 26 12.63 0.47 -2.94
N GLU A 27 12.93 1.49 -2.13
CA GLU A 27 11.94 2.16 -1.27
C GLU A 27 10.94 2.98 -2.09
N LEU A 28 11.43 3.74 -3.08
CA LEU A 28 10.57 4.48 -4.00
C LEU A 28 9.63 3.54 -4.76
N LEU A 29 10.18 2.46 -5.33
CA LEU A 29 9.39 1.47 -6.07
C LEU A 29 8.37 0.80 -5.16
N TYR A 30 8.74 0.49 -3.90
CA TYR A 30 7.78 -0.01 -2.93
C TYR A 30 6.60 0.94 -2.74
N TRP A 31 6.80 2.25 -2.54
CA TRP A 31 5.69 3.20 -2.39
C TRP A 31 4.76 3.22 -3.62
N ILE A 32 5.34 3.21 -4.82
CA ILE A 32 4.58 3.18 -6.08
C ILE A 32 3.75 1.91 -6.17
N PHE A 33 4.36 0.74 -5.98
CA PHE A 33 3.66 -0.54 -6.12
C PHE A 33 2.72 -0.83 -4.94
N GLN A 34 2.97 -0.28 -3.76
CA GLN A 34 2.04 -0.33 -2.64
C GLN A 34 0.74 0.40 -2.98
N ASN A 35 0.81 1.58 -3.61
CA ASN A 35 -0.38 2.30 -4.07
C ASN A 35 -1.08 1.59 -5.24
N ILE A 36 -0.34 1.17 -6.28
CA ILE A 36 -0.94 0.46 -7.43
C ILE A 36 -1.64 -0.83 -6.98
N SER A 37 -0.99 -1.63 -6.13
CA SER A 37 -1.58 -2.88 -5.61
C SER A 37 -2.79 -2.63 -4.72
N PHE A 38 -2.85 -1.50 -4.02
CA PHE A 38 -4.02 -1.11 -3.22
C PHE A 38 -5.22 -0.83 -4.11
N GLU A 39 -5.06 -0.04 -5.19
CA GLU A 39 -6.13 0.25 -6.14
C GLU A 39 -6.65 -1.01 -6.85
N MET A 40 -5.74 -1.90 -7.25
CA MET A 40 -6.11 -3.20 -7.82
C MET A 40 -6.89 -4.06 -6.82
N ALA A 41 -6.45 -4.10 -5.56
CA ALA A 41 -7.11 -4.86 -4.51
C ALA A 41 -8.47 -4.26 -4.11
N LEU A 42 -8.63 -2.94 -4.21
CA LEU A 42 -9.91 -2.26 -4.04
C LEU A 42 -10.93 -2.69 -5.10
N ASP A 43 -10.56 -2.66 -6.38
CA ASP A 43 -11.42 -3.11 -7.47
C ASP A 43 -11.78 -4.60 -7.32
N TYR A 44 -10.81 -5.43 -6.92
CA TYR A 44 -11.04 -6.83 -6.62
C TYR A 44 -12.01 -7.03 -5.45
N GLU A 45 -11.82 -6.30 -4.33
CA GLU A 45 -12.73 -6.36 -3.19
C GLU A 45 -14.14 -5.97 -3.58
N PHE A 46 -14.30 -4.88 -4.34
CA PHE A 46 -15.61 -4.41 -4.77
C PHE A 46 -16.38 -5.49 -5.56
N LYS A 47 -15.68 -6.19 -6.46
CA LYS A 47 -16.25 -7.29 -7.27
C LYS A 47 -16.53 -8.57 -6.48
N ASN A 48 -15.84 -8.78 -5.35
CA ASN A 48 -15.91 -10.01 -4.55
C ASN A 48 -16.53 -9.79 -3.15
N ARG A 49 -17.15 -8.62 -2.93
CA ARG A 49 -17.61 -8.17 -1.63
C ARG A 49 -18.62 -9.14 -1.02
N LYS A 50 -18.38 -9.53 0.23
CA LYS A 50 -19.30 -10.33 1.02
C LYS A 50 -20.08 -9.44 1.98
N LYS A 51 -21.41 -9.42 1.84
CA LYS A 51 -22.29 -8.61 2.69
C LYS A 51 -22.05 -8.92 4.17
N GLY A 52 -21.83 -7.90 4.98
CA GLY A 52 -21.59 -8.02 6.42
C GLY A 52 -20.16 -8.40 6.81
N GLN A 53 -19.26 -8.64 5.86
CA GLN A 53 -17.83 -8.81 6.12
C GLN A 53 -17.12 -7.45 6.04
N ASP A 54 -16.16 -7.22 6.94
CA ASP A 54 -15.21 -6.11 6.79
C ASP A 54 -14.44 -6.24 5.47
N SER A 55 -14.63 -5.28 4.57
CA SER A 55 -14.02 -5.24 3.22
C SER A 55 -12.51 -5.37 3.26
N ARG A 56 -11.88 -4.87 4.33
CA ARG A 56 -10.42 -4.90 4.50
C ARG A 56 -9.87 -6.33 4.54
N LYS A 57 -10.68 -7.34 4.92
CA LYS A 57 -10.23 -8.75 4.90
C LYS A 57 -9.89 -9.21 3.48
N ILE A 58 -10.75 -8.90 2.51
CA ILE A 58 -10.54 -9.26 1.09
C ILE A 58 -9.46 -8.37 0.49
N LEU A 59 -9.54 -7.05 0.74
CA LEU A 59 -8.61 -6.06 0.22
C LEU A 59 -7.17 -6.37 0.66
N PHE A 60 -6.91 -6.49 1.96
CA PHE A 60 -5.57 -6.72 2.48
C PHE A 60 -4.99 -8.07 2.02
N SER A 61 -5.80 -9.13 2.00
CA SER A 61 -5.36 -10.43 1.48
C SER A 61 -4.93 -10.32 0.02
N ASN A 62 -5.77 -9.71 -0.83
CA ASN A 62 -5.48 -9.60 -2.25
C ASN A 62 -4.28 -8.66 -2.54
N GLN A 63 -4.14 -7.56 -1.80
CA GLN A 63 -2.98 -6.67 -1.94
C GLN A 63 -1.68 -7.42 -1.64
N LEU A 64 -1.65 -8.25 -0.59
CA LEU A 64 -0.48 -9.04 -0.23
C LEU A 64 -0.14 -10.10 -1.29
N GLU A 65 -1.15 -10.75 -1.88
CA GLU A 65 -0.96 -11.68 -3.00
C GLU A 65 -0.37 -10.98 -4.24
N ILE A 66 -0.81 -9.76 -4.55
CA ILE A 66 -0.26 -8.97 -5.66
C ILE A 66 1.21 -8.62 -5.38
N LEU A 67 1.50 -8.08 -4.19
CA LEU A 67 2.86 -7.71 -3.82
C LEU A 67 3.80 -8.92 -3.75
N GLN A 68 3.30 -10.09 -3.33
CA GLN A 68 4.10 -11.31 -3.30
C GLN A 68 4.63 -11.69 -4.69
N LYS A 69 3.81 -11.52 -5.73
CA LYS A 69 4.21 -11.80 -7.13
C LYS A 69 5.29 -10.85 -7.64
N ILE A 70 5.43 -9.67 -7.02
CA ILE A 70 6.40 -8.65 -7.41
C ILE A 70 7.68 -8.80 -6.57
N SER A 71 7.53 -8.93 -5.25
CA SER A 71 8.63 -9.02 -4.30
C SER A 71 8.12 -9.52 -2.94
N GLU A 72 8.64 -10.67 -2.49
CA GLU A 72 8.32 -11.23 -1.17
C GLU A 72 8.70 -10.24 -0.04
N LYS A 73 9.80 -9.50 -0.19
CA LYS A 73 10.22 -8.45 0.74
C LYS A 73 9.14 -7.38 0.90
N TRP A 74 8.54 -6.94 -0.22
CA TRP A 74 7.51 -5.91 -0.20
C TRP A 74 6.20 -6.42 0.38
N LYS A 75 5.84 -7.69 0.13
CA LYS A 75 4.71 -8.33 0.80
C LYS A 75 4.91 -8.34 2.32
N PHE A 76 6.09 -8.72 2.81
CA PHE A 76 6.35 -8.74 4.25
C PHE A 76 6.29 -7.33 4.85
N LYS A 77 6.91 -6.34 4.21
CA LYS A 77 6.82 -4.95 4.65
C LYS A 77 5.37 -4.47 4.75
N ARG A 78 4.56 -4.76 3.73
CA ARG A 78 3.14 -4.38 3.72
C ARG A 78 2.33 -5.12 4.77
N GLN A 79 2.64 -6.39 5.04
CA GLN A 79 1.99 -7.16 6.09
C GLN A 79 2.21 -6.50 7.47
N GLU A 80 3.42 -6.03 7.76
CA GLU A 80 3.73 -5.36 9.02
C GLU A 80 2.97 -4.03 9.17
N GLU A 81 2.87 -3.24 8.10
CA GLU A 81 2.05 -2.02 8.07
C GLU A 81 0.57 -2.32 8.33
N ILE A 82 0.03 -3.36 7.68
CA ILE A 82 -1.36 -3.80 7.86
C ILE A 82 -1.59 -4.27 9.30
N ASN A 83 -0.65 -5.03 9.87
CA ASN A 83 -0.70 -5.46 11.26
C ASN A 83 -0.71 -4.25 12.22
N GLY A 84 0.09 -3.22 11.91
CA GLY A 84 0.08 -1.95 12.63
C GLY A 84 -1.27 -1.26 12.59
N ILE A 85 -1.93 -1.20 11.43
CA ILE A 85 -3.27 -0.64 11.28
C ILE A 85 -4.30 -1.44 12.09
N LEU A 86 -4.28 -2.77 11.98
CA LEU A 86 -5.24 -3.66 12.61
C LEU A 86 -5.10 -3.74 14.13
N LYS A 87 -3.89 -3.48 14.66
CA LYS A 87 -3.67 -3.36 16.10
C LYS A 87 -4.56 -2.28 16.73
N PHE A 88 -4.74 -1.15 16.05
CA PHE A 88 -5.55 -0.03 16.54
C PHE A 88 -6.96 0.00 15.95
N ASN A 89 -7.15 -0.62 14.77
CA ASN A 89 -8.42 -0.68 14.08
C ASN A 89 -8.74 -2.13 13.68
N PRO A 90 -9.06 -3.01 14.63
CA PRO A 90 -9.37 -4.42 14.35
C PRO A 90 -10.47 -4.56 13.31
N PHE A 91 -10.54 -5.73 12.68
CA PHE A 91 -11.66 -6.04 11.82
C PHE A 91 -12.98 -6.00 12.59
N LYS A 92 -14.02 -5.51 11.93
CA LYS A 92 -15.40 -5.61 12.42
C LYS A 92 -16.04 -6.94 12.04
#